data_AF-A0A1X7T004-F1
#
_entry.id   AF-A0A1X7T004-F1
#
_cell.length_a   1.000
_cell.length_b   1.000
_cell.length_c   1.000
_cell.angle_alpha   90.00
_cell.angle_beta   90.00
_cell.angle_gamma   90.00
#
_symmetry.space_group_name_H-M   'P 1'
#
loop_
_entity.id
_entity.type
_entity.pdbx_description
1 polymer ?
#
loop_
_entity_poly.entity_id
_entity_poly.type
_entity_poly.pdbx_seq_one_letter_code
_entity_poly.pdbx_strand_id
1 'polypeptide(L)'
;MPVYNSIFIPSSFLSFLTTGLRHNTSLQHLSVSIPLNEDIRTFINVINVISQKNNLIELKVNFRLDQSYSNCSWEESEQIMTPLFYEQVLPAVTNMLQSHTTIRLLWIEYGSINFESSQPNWIELVKHLYETIFIHPSLEYIEIEPELCNPPPLMEDTLEDQKKTLIDKHRKEQPNKPLPIIKVV
;
A
#
# COMPACT_ATOMS: atom_id res chain seq x y z
N MET A 1 15.50 -18.70 -4.93
CA MET A 1 14.87 -17.36 -4.80
C MET A 1 15.93 -16.39 -4.34
N PRO A 2 16.12 -15.23 -4.99
CA PRO A 2 17.02 -14.22 -4.47
C PRO A 2 16.42 -13.67 -3.16
N VAL A 3 17.16 -13.81 -2.07
CA VAL A 3 16.87 -13.13 -0.80
C VAL A 3 17.09 -11.64 -1.09
N TYR A 4 16.02 -10.88 -1.29
CA TYR A 4 16.13 -9.44 -1.37
C TYR A 4 16.55 -8.94 0.01
N ASN A 5 17.82 -8.58 0.15
CA ASN A 5 18.29 -7.71 1.22
C ASN A 5 17.60 -6.34 1.04
N SER A 6 16.32 -6.27 1.40
CA SER A 6 15.63 -5.01 1.64
C SER A 6 16.48 -4.26 2.67
N ILE A 7 17.07 -3.15 2.24
CA ILE A 7 17.83 -2.29 3.15
C ILE A 7 16.80 -1.73 4.11
N PHE A 8 16.80 -2.22 5.35
CA PHE A 8 15.94 -1.69 6.39
C PHE A 8 16.32 -0.23 6.63
N ILE A 9 15.40 0.68 6.32
CA ILE A 9 15.60 2.11 6.51
C ILE A 9 15.19 2.43 7.95
N PRO A 10 16.11 2.87 8.84
CA PRO A 10 15.72 3.29 10.17
C PRO A 10 14.72 4.45 10.09
N SER A 11 13.75 4.49 11.00
CA SER A 11 12.76 5.58 11.05
C SER A 11 13.41 6.98 11.12
N SER A 12 14.59 7.09 11.74
CA SER A 12 15.40 8.32 11.76
C SER A 12 15.81 8.84 10.37
N PHE A 13 15.94 7.94 9.38
CA PHE A 13 16.29 8.30 8.01
C PHE A 13 15.10 8.83 7.19
N LEU A 14 13.85 8.62 7.65
CA LEU A 14 12.66 9.04 6.92
C LEU A 14 12.59 10.57 6.72
N SER A 15 13.17 11.34 7.64
CA SER A 15 13.26 12.80 7.52
C SER A 15 14.14 13.24 6.33
N PHE A 16 15.28 12.56 6.13
CA PHE A 16 16.19 12.78 5.01
C PHE A 16 15.55 12.32 3.70
N LEU A 17 14.94 11.13 3.70
CA LEU A 17 14.18 10.63 2.55
C LEU A 17 13.09 11.62 2.14
N THR A 18 12.24 12.06 3.07
CA THR A 18 11.15 13.02 2.83
C THR A 18 11.68 14.32 2.24
N THR A 19 12.80 14.83 2.77
CA THR A 19 13.45 16.05 2.27
C THR A 19 13.98 15.84 0.85
N GLY A 20 14.72 14.75 0.61
CA GLY A 20 15.27 14.41 -0.70
C GLY A 20 14.17 14.21 -1.74
N LEU A 21 13.12 13.47 -1.39
CA LEU A 21 11.93 13.30 -2.23
C LEU A 21 11.33 14.67 -2.55
N ARG A 22 11.05 15.52 -1.56
CA ARG A 22 10.45 16.84 -1.76
C ARG A 22 11.19 17.67 -2.82
N HIS A 23 12.51 17.72 -2.76
CA HIS A 23 13.34 18.48 -3.71
C HIS A 23 13.55 17.79 -5.06
N ASN A 24 13.35 16.48 -5.14
CA ASN A 24 13.46 15.75 -6.39
C ASN A 24 12.26 16.06 -7.30
N THR A 25 12.55 16.58 -8.50
CA THR A 25 11.54 16.94 -9.51
C THR A 25 11.50 15.97 -10.70
N SER A 26 12.39 14.98 -10.78
CA SER A 26 12.52 14.09 -11.95
C SER A 26 12.29 12.61 -11.62
N LEU A 27 12.00 12.27 -10.37
CA LEU A 27 11.82 10.90 -9.92
C LEU A 27 10.59 10.27 -10.58
N GLN A 28 10.82 9.23 -11.38
CA GLN A 28 9.76 8.46 -12.04
C GLN A 28 9.52 7.10 -11.40
N HIS A 29 10.53 6.55 -10.73
CA HIS A 29 10.48 5.23 -10.11
C HIS A 29 10.98 5.33 -8.67
N LEU A 30 10.21 4.82 -7.72
CA LEU A 30 10.58 4.79 -6.31
C LEU A 30 10.36 3.38 -5.76
N SER A 31 11.40 2.81 -5.16
CA SER A 31 11.30 1.62 -4.32
C SER A 31 11.79 1.97 -2.94
N VAL A 32 10.97 1.78 -1.91
CA VAL A 32 11.28 2.22 -0.56
C VAL A 32 10.67 1.29 0.50
N SER A 33 11.45 0.96 1.52
CA SER A 33 10.96 0.29 2.72
C SER A 33 10.63 1.33 3.79
N ILE A 34 9.39 1.35 4.27
CA ILE A 34 8.92 2.29 5.28
C ILE A 34 8.68 1.54 6.59
N PRO A 35 9.45 1.84 7.66
CA PRO A 35 9.18 1.29 8.98
C PRO A 35 7.89 1.88 9.56
N LEU A 36 7.07 1.01 10.15
CA LEU A 36 5.84 1.32 10.84
C LEU A 36 6.04 1.17 12.34
N ASN A 37 5.63 2.18 13.09
CA ASN A 37 5.59 2.18 14.53
C ASN A 37 4.36 2.95 15.01
N GLU A 38 4.23 3.12 16.33
CA GLU A 38 3.18 3.93 16.93
C GLU A 38 3.22 5.42 16.50
N ASP A 39 4.38 5.93 16.05
CA ASP A 39 4.51 7.27 15.47
C ASP A 39 4.10 7.29 13.98
N ILE A 40 2.80 7.08 13.79
CA ILE A 40 2.11 7.09 12.50
C ILE A 40 2.37 8.38 11.70
N ARG A 41 2.65 9.51 12.38
CA ARG A 41 2.91 10.80 11.74
C ARG A 41 4.07 10.72 10.76
N THR A 42 5.12 9.98 11.10
CA THR A 42 6.33 9.90 10.26
C THR A 42 6.03 9.15 8.96
N PHE A 43 5.30 8.03 9.03
CA PHE A 43 4.82 7.29 7.86
C PHE A 43 3.90 8.16 6.98
N ILE A 44 2.87 8.80 7.58
CA ILE A 44 1.92 9.64 6.85
C ILE A 44 2.64 10.77 6.11
N ASN A 45 3.66 11.39 6.73
CA ASN A 45 4.45 12.43 6.09
C ASN A 45 5.18 11.95 4.83
N VAL A 46 5.72 10.73 4.85
CA VAL A 46 6.38 10.13 3.68
C VAL A 46 5.37 9.92 2.55
N ILE A 47 4.22 9.29 2.85
CA ILE A 47 3.15 9.07 1.87
C ILE A 47 2.62 10.39 1.30
N ASN A 48 2.44 11.41 2.13
CA ASN A 48 2.02 12.74 1.69
C ASN A 48 3.03 13.41 0.74
N VAL A 49 4.33 13.18 0.94
CA VAL A 49 5.33 13.70 0.00
C VAL A 49 5.32 12.90 -1.30
N ILE A 50 5.11 11.58 -1.25
CA ILE A 50 4.99 10.73 -2.43
C ILE A 50 3.74 11.11 -3.25
N SER A 51 2.60 11.36 -2.61
CA SER A 51 1.35 11.74 -3.29
C SER A 51 1.48 13.04 -4.10
N GLN A 52 2.40 13.92 -3.72
CA GLN A 52 2.70 15.16 -4.43
C GLN A 52 3.65 14.99 -5.63
N LYS A 53 4.15 13.77 -5.89
CA LYS A 53 5.11 13.50 -6.98
C LYS A 53 4.42 13.15 -8.29
N ASN A 54 3.94 14.18 -8.98
CA ASN A 54 3.29 14.07 -10.30
C ASN A 54 4.13 13.42 -11.42
N ASN A 55 5.45 13.28 -11.25
CA ASN A 55 6.31 12.60 -12.21
C ASN A 55 6.50 11.11 -11.88
N LEU A 56 6.02 10.66 -10.71
CA LEU A 56 6.14 9.27 -10.28
C LEU A 56 5.17 8.40 -11.10
N ILE A 57 5.73 7.36 -11.73
CA ILE A 57 5.01 6.42 -12.59
C ILE A 57 4.96 5.04 -11.93
N GLU A 58 6.05 4.65 -11.26
CA GLU A 58 6.17 3.37 -10.59
C GLU A 58 6.55 3.56 -9.14
N LEU A 59 5.80 2.89 -8.26
CA LEU A 59 6.00 2.94 -6.83
C LEU A 59 5.98 1.52 -6.25
N LYS A 60 7.07 1.14 -5.60
CA LYS A 60 7.16 -0.04 -4.75
C LYS A 60 7.36 0.40 -3.31
N VAL A 61 6.46 0.03 -2.42
CA VAL A 61 6.56 0.33 -1.00
C VAL A 61 6.51 -0.97 -0.22
N ASN A 62 7.48 -1.16 0.65
CA ASN A 62 7.51 -2.28 1.59
C ASN A 62 7.28 -1.75 3.02
N PHE A 63 6.18 -2.17 3.65
CA PHE A 63 5.81 -1.80 5.00
C PHE A 63 6.27 -2.86 6.01
N ARG A 64 7.15 -2.48 6.93
CA ARG A 64 7.66 -3.38 7.98
C ARG A 64 7.53 -2.75 9.33
N LEU A 65 7.42 -3.55 10.39
CA LEU A 65 7.54 -3.01 11.75
C LEU A 65 8.92 -2.37 11.97
N ASP A 66 8.96 -1.26 12.71
CA ASP A 66 10.19 -0.59 13.10
C ASP A 66 11.10 -1.52 13.92
N GLN A 67 12.40 -1.23 13.93
CA GLN A 67 13.39 -2.01 14.68
C GLN A 67 13.07 -2.06 16.19
N SER A 68 12.29 -1.13 16.74
CA SER A 68 11.78 -1.20 18.10
C SER A 68 11.02 -2.49 18.42
N TYR A 69 10.44 -3.15 17.42
CA TYR A 69 9.72 -4.42 17.54
C TYR A 69 10.60 -5.65 17.24
N SER A 70 11.92 -5.51 17.17
CA SER A 70 12.83 -6.62 16.82
C SER A 70 12.81 -7.80 17.80
N ASN A 71 12.31 -7.58 19.01
CA ASN A 71 12.24 -8.59 20.06
C ASN A 71 10.88 -9.29 20.14
N CYS A 72 9.91 -8.89 19.31
CA CYS A 72 8.58 -9.49 19.28
C CYS A 72 8.64 -10.90 18.70
N SER A 73 7.75 -11.78 19.18
CA SER A 73 7.47 -13.03 18.47
C SER A 73 6.80 -12.76 17.12
N TRP A 74 6.69 -13.79 16.30
CA TRP A 74 5.95 -13.71 15.03
C TRP A 74 4.48 -13.38 15.27
N GLU A 75 3.86 -14.04 16.25
CA GLU A 75 2.45 -13.85 16.62
C GLU A 75 2.20 -12.43 17.18
N GLU A 76 3.11 -11.91 18.01
CA GLU A 76 3.04 -10.54 18.50
C GLU A 76 3.18 -9.53 17.36
N SER A 77 4.11 -9.78 16.44
CA SER A 77 4.32 -8.94 15.26
C SER A 77 3.08 -8.90 14.37
N GLU A 78 2.44 -10.05 14.13
CA GLU A 78 1.17 -10.13 13.38
C GLU A 78 0.05 -9.35 14.06
N GLN A 79 -0.11 -9.48 15.38
CA GLN A 79 -1.14 -8.75 16.14
C GLN A 79 -0.96 -7.23 16.09
N ILE A 80 0.29 -6.75 16.02
CA ILE A 80 0.61 -5.32 15.88
C ILE A 80 0.44 -4.87 14.42
N MET A 81 0.91 -5.67 13.47
CA MET A 81 0.91 -5.32 12.05
C MET A 81 -0.50 -5.30 11.45
N THR A 82 -1.38 -6.20 11.86
CA THR A 82 -2.76 -6.27 11.35
C THR A 82 -3.50 -4.94 11.46
N PRO A 83 -3.69 -4.32 12.65
CA PRO A 83 -4.38 -3.04 12.75
C PRO A 83 -3.60 -1.90 12.08
N LEU A 84 -2.27 -1.89 12.12
CA LEU A 84 -1.48 -0.89 11.41
C LEU A 84 -1.72 -0.95 9.89
N PHE A 85 -1.79 -2.14 9.33
CA PHE A 85 -2.06 -2.33 7.91
C PHE A 85 -3.46 -1.83 7.54
N TYR A 86 -4.49 -2.39 8.17
CA TYR A 86 -5.87 -2.06 7.80
C TYR A 86 -6.27 -0.62 8.15
N GLU A 87 -5.86 -0.11 9.31
CA GLU A 87 -6.36 1.17 9.83
C GLU A 87 -5.47 2.36 9.50
N GLN A 88 -4.20 2.13 9.13
CA GLN A 88 -3.27 3.22 8.80
C GLN A 88 -2.76 3.12 7.37
N VAL A 89 -2.21 1.98 6.98
CA VAL A 89 -1.60 1.82 5.64
C VAL A 89 -2.67 1.92 4.55
N LEU A 90 -3.74 1.15 4.64
CA LEU A 90 -4.79 1.16 3.61
C LEU A 90 -5.41 2.54 3.40
N PRO A 91 -5.84 3.28 4.45
CA PRO A 91 -6.34 4.64 4.27
C PRO A 91 -5.32 5.59 3.66
N ALA A 92 -4.06 5.54 4.10
CA ALA A 92 -3.02 6.42 3.59
C ALA A 92 -2.71 6.16 2.11
N VAL A 93 -2.61 4.88 1.71
CA VAL A 93 -2.43 4.49 0.30
C VAL A 93 -3.65 4.89 -0.53
N THR A 94 -4.86 4.69 -0.01
CA THR A 94 -6.09 5.07 -0.70
C THR A 94 -6.14 6.58 -0.94
N ASN A 95 -5.84 7.39 0.08
CA ASN A 95 -5.75 8.85 -0.04
C ASN A 95 -4.64 9.29 -1.01
N MET A 96 -3.50 8.59 -1.01
CA MET A 96 -2.43 8.83 -1.98
C MET A 96 -2.92 8.57 -3.40
N LEU A 97 -3.58 7.45 -3.67
CA LEU A 97 -4.15 7.13 -4.98
C LEU A 97 -5.26 8.10 -5.39
N GLN A 98 -6.04 8.65 -4.46
CA GLN A 98 -7.06 9.66 -4.79
C GLN A 98 -6.46 11.01 -5.19
N SER A 99 -5.31 11.37 -4.60
CA SER A 99 -4.66 12.66 -4.83
C SER A 99 -3.61 12.63 -5.94
N HIS A 100 -3.04 11.44 -6.19
CA HIS A 100 -2.08 11.18 -7.24
C HIS A 100 -2.78 10.69 -8.50
N THR A 101 -2.34 11.09 -9.67
CA THR A 101 -3.03 10.73 -10.92
C THR A 101 -2.14 10.04 -11.93
N THR A 102 -0.83 9.97 -11.72
CA THR A 102 0.13 9.51 -12.75
C THR A 102 0.77 8.16 -12.46
N ILE A 103 0.62 7.62 -11.23
CA ILE A 103 1.09 6.26 -10.92
C ILE A 103 0.36 5.27 -11.83
N ARG A 104 1.16 4.47 -12.54
CA ARG A 104 0.72 3.39 -13.41
C ARG A 104 0.92 2.03 -12.76
N LEU A 105 2.03 1.84 -12.06
CA LEU A 105 2.39 0.58 -11.42
C LEU A 105 2.61 0.79 -9.92
N LEU A 106 1.92 0.02 -9.09
CA LEU A 106 2.02 0.07 -7.64
C LEU A 106 2.28 -1.34 -7.07
N TRP A 107 3.33 -1.48 -6.27
CA TRP A 107 3.60 -2.67 -5.47
C TRP A 107 3.57 -2.31 -4.00
N ILE A 108 2.77 -3.05 -3.24
CA ILE A 108 2.64 -2.92 -1.80
C ILE A 108 3.04 -4.25 -1.20
N GLU A 109 4.22 -4.25 -0.60
CA GLU A 109 4.67 -5.34 0.26
C GLU A 109 4.40 -4.96 1.70
N TYR A 110 4.03 -5.93 2.54
CA TYR A 110 3.84 -5.69 3.97
C TYR A 110 4.25 -6.91 4.80
N GLY A 111 4.63 -6.69 6.06
CA GLY A 111 4.91 -7.77 7.01
C GLY A 111 3.71 -8.67 7.28
N SER A 112 3.93 -9.83 7.90
CA SER A 112 2.85 -10.78 8.22
C SER A 112 1.74 -10.14 9.03
N ILE A 113 0.49 -10.45 8.68
CA ILE A 113 -0.72 -10.05 9.38
C ILE A 113 -1.51 -11.31 9.78
N ASN A 114 -2.29 -11.22 10.85
CA ASN A 114 -3.22 -12.26 11.23
C ASN A 114 -4.35 -12.40 10.18
N PHE A 115 -4.32 -13.50 9.43
CA PHE A 115 -5.24 -13.82 8.33
C PHE A 115 -6.64 -14.27 8.78
N GLU A 116 -6.78 -14.71 10.03
CA GLU A 116 -8.08 -15.13 10.59
C GLU A 116 -8.89 -13.92 11.11
N SER A 117 -8.24 -12.76 11.23
CA SER A 117 -8.88 -11.56 11.74
C SER A 117 -9.62 -10.82 10.63
N SER A 118 -10.93 -10.70 10.80
CA SER A 118 -11.78 -9.87 9.95
C SER A 118 -12.69 -9.02 10.82
N GLN A 119 -12.63 -7.71 10.62
CA GLN A 119 -13.51 -6.76 11.29
C GLN A 119 -14.35 -6.02 10.24
N PRO A 120 -15.64 -5.70 10.53
CA PRO A 120 -16.51 -5.02 9.58
C PRO A 120 -15.98 -3.67 9.06
N ASN A 121 -15.28 -2.90 9.91
CA ASN A 121 -14.61 -1.67 9.50
C ASN A 121 -13.49 -1.92 8.48
N TRP A 122 -12.71 -2.99 8.62
CA TRP A 122 -11.64 -3.32 7.69
C TRP A 122 -12.19 -3.73 6.31
N ILE A 123 -13.32 -4.43 6.26
CA ILE A 123 -14.04 -4.72 5.01
C ILE A 123 -14.32 -3.41 4.26
N GLU A 124 -14.90 -2.41 4.92
CA GLU A 124 -15.21 -1.12 4.29
C GLU A 124 -13.96 -0.38 3.79
N LEU A 125 -12.84 -0.46 4.51
CA LEU A 125 -11.56 0.12 4.07
C LEU A 125 -11.02 -0.56 2.81
N VAL A 126 -11.09 -1.90 2.74
CA VAL A 126 -10.70 -2.69 1.56
C VAL A 126 -11.61 -2.37 0.37
N LYS A 127 -12.92 -2.27 0.56
CA LYS A 127 -13.87 -1.84 -0.48
C LYS A 127 -13.50 -0.46 -1.03
N HIS A 128 -13.22 0.49 -0.15
CA HIS A 128 -12.86 1.85 -0.55
C HIS A 128 -11.55 1.91 -1.35
N LEU A 129 -10.56 1.10 -0.98
CA LEU A 129 -9.34 0.92 -1.75
C LEU A 129 -9.65 0.41 -3.17
N TYR A 130 -10.44 -0.67 -3.31
CA TYR A 130 -10.76 -1.21 -4.62
C TYR A 130 -11.56 -0.25 -5.49
N GLU A 131 -12.53 0.46 -4.92
CA GLU A 131 -13.24 1.51 -5.65
C GLU A 131 -12.29 2.56 -6.19
N THR A 132 -11.31 2.98 -5.38
CA THR A 132 -10.28 3.95 -5.78
C THR A 132 -9.38 3.40 -6.89
N ILE A 133 -8.93 2.14 -6.77
CA ILE A 133 -8.09 1.46 -7.78
C ILE A 133 -8.80 1.41 -9.14
N PHE A 134 -10.06 0.97 -9.16
CA PHE A 134 -10.81 0.79 -10.40
C PHE A 134 -11.10 2.10 -11.13
N ILE A 135 -11.20 3.23 -10.42
CA ILE A 135 -11.45 4.53 -11.04
C ILE A 135 -10.19 5.42 -11.10
N HIS A 136 -9.03 4.94 -10.66
CA HIS A 136 -7.81 5.72 -10.72
C HIS A 136 -7.48 6.06 -12.18
N PRO A 137 -7.13 7.30 -12.55
CA PRO A 137 -6.98 7.71 -13.94
C PRO A 137 -5.86 6.96 -14.68
N SER A 138 -4.70 6.75 -14.07
CA SER A 138 -3.54 6.14 -14.75
C SER A 138 -3.14 4.75 -14.26
N LEU A 139 -3.77 4.21 -13.21
CA LEU A 139 -3.31 2.95 -12.62
C LEU A 139 -3.60 1.80 -13.58
N GLU A 140 -2.59 1.00 -13.88
CA GLU A 140 -2.64 -0.14 -14.79
C GLU A 140 -2.39 -1.45 -14.06
N TYR A 141 -1.54 -1.42 -13.04
CA TYR A 141 -1.16 -2.58 -12.25
C TYR A 141 -1.07 -2.22 -10.78
N ILE A 142 -1.64 -3.08 -9.94
CA ILE A 142 -1.38 -3.08 -8.51
C ILE A 142 -1.17 -4.50 -8.00
N GLU A 143 -0.13 -4.66 -7.19
CA GLU A 143 0.17 -5.88 -6.46
C GLU A 143 0.21 -5.60 -4.96
N ILE A 144 -0.50 -6.41 -4.20
CA ILE A 144 -0.56 -6.34 -2.75
C ILE A 144 -0.19 -7.73 -2.25
N GLU A 145 1.01 -7.88 -1.71
CA GLU A 145 1.54 -9.16 -1.27
C GLU A 145 2.18 -9.06 0.12
N PRO A 146 1.98 -10.03 1.01
CA PRO A 146 2.75 -10.13 2.24
C PRO A 146 4.17 -10.61 1.91
N GLU A 147 5.15 -10.24 2.74
CA GLU A 147 6.55 -10.57 2.47
C GLU A 147 6.83 -12.08 2.53
N LEU A 148 6.12 -12.83 3.40
CA LEU A 148 6.50 -14.20 3.78
C LEU A 148 5.33 -15.20 3.87
N CYS A 149 4.10 -14.79 3.55
CA CYS A 149 2.91 -15.61 3.80
C CYS A 149 1.92 -15.60 2.61
N ASN A 150 0.76 -16.23 2.77
CA ASN A 150 -0.35 -16.18 1.80
C ASN A 150 -1.15 -14.88 1.98
N PRO A 151 -1.96 -14.44 1.01
CA PRO A 151 -2.71 -13.21 1.13
C PRO A 151 -3.81 -13.34 2.20
N PRO A 152 -4.23 -12.24 2.83
CA PRO A 152 -5.41 -12.23 3.67
C PRO A 152 -6.66 -12.57 2.85
N PRO A 153 -7.43 -13.60 3.26
CA PRO A 153 -8.71 -13.94 2.63
C PRO A 153 -9.61 -12.72 2.49
N LEU A 154 -9.57 -11.81 3.47
CA LEU A 154 -10.36 -10.57 3.47
C LEU A 154 -10.18 -9.73 2.19
N MET A 155 -8.97 -9.61 1.64
CA MET A 155 -8.76 -8.85 0.40
C MET A 155 -9.33 -9.57 -0.82
N GLU A 156 -9.04 -10.86 -0.95
CA GLU A 156 -9.52 -11.68 -2.06
C GLU A 156 -11.05 -11.80 -2.07
N ASP A 157 -11.63 -12.15 -0.92
CA ASP A 157 -13.07 -12.32 -0.74
C ASP A 157 -13.81 -11.01 -1.06
N THR A 158 -13.32 -9.88 -0.54
CA THR A 158 -13.92 -8.58 -0.82
C THR A 158 -13.84 -8.20 -2.30
N LEU A 159 -12.72 -8.52 -2.96
CA LEU A 159 -12.56 -8.25 -4.39
C LEU A 159 -13.53 -9.09 -5.22
N GLU A 160 -13.65 -10.38 -4.95
CA GLU A 160 -14.57 -11.27 -5.67
C GLU A 160 -16.03 -10.88 -5.45
N ASP A 161 -16.43 -10.55 -4.21
CA ASP A 161 -17.78 -10.10 -3.87
C ASP A 161 -18.20 -8.83 -4.63
N GLN A 162 -17.27 -7.90 -4.84
CA GLN A 162 -17.55 -6.60 -5.44
C GLN A 162 -17.16 -6.49 -6.92
N LYS A 163 -16.49 -7.49 -7.48
CA LYS A 163 -15.86 -7.47 -8.81
C LYS A 163 -16.76 -6.91 -9.91
N LYS A 164 -18.00 -7.41 -9.97
CA LYS A 164 -18.97 -6.98 -10.99
C LYS A 164 -19.28 -5.49 -10.86
N THR A 165 -19.59 -5.03 -9.64
CA THR A 165 -19.92 -3.63 -9.35
C THR A 165 -18.74 -2.70 -9.68
N LEU A 166 -17.51 -3.12 -9.35
CA LEU A 166 -16.29 -2.37 -9.64
C LEU A 166 -16.05 -2.24 -11.15
N ILE A 167 -16.24 -3.32 -11.92
CA ILE A 167 -16.14 -3.30 -13.39
C ILE A 167 -17.20 -2.40 -14.02
N ASP A 168 -18.45 -2.49 -13.56
CA ASP A 168 -19.54 -1.68 -14.08
C ASP A 168 -19.30 -0.18 -13.80
N LYS A 169 -18.79 0.16 -12.60
CA LYS A 169 -18.39 1.53 -12.23
C LYS A 169 -17.24 2.02 -13.12
N HIS A 170 -16.19 1.23 -13.28
CA HIS A 170 -15.06 1.58 -14.15
C HIS A 170 -15.49 1.86 -15.60
N ARG A 171 -16.31 0.98 -16.19
CA ARG A 171 -16.80 1.17 -17.57
C ARG A 171 -17.65 2.42 -17.74
N LYS A 172 -18.39 2.80 -16.69
CA LYS A 172 -19.20 4.03 -16.70
C LYS A 172 -18.35 5.29 -16.59
N GLU A 173 -17.35 5.29 -15.71
CA GLU A 173 -16.52 6.47 -15.44
C GLU A 173 -15.37 6.63 -16.45
N GLN A 174 -14.83 5.53 -16.97
CA GLN A 174 -13.65 5.48 -17.83
C GLN A 174 -13.82 4.47 -18.99
N PRO A 175 -14.78 4.70 -19.91
CA PRO A 175 -15.19 3.70 -20.91
C PRO A 175 -14.08 3.24 -21.87
N ASN A 176 -13.08 4.08 -22.11
CA ASN A 176 -11.99 3.79 -23.05
C ASN A 176 -10.72 3.26 -22.37
N LYS A 177 -10.70 3.23 -21.03
CA LYS A 177 -9.54 2.75 -20.28
C LYS A 177 -9.65 1.23 -20.09
N PRO A 178 -8.56 0.47 -20.22
CA PRO A 178 -8.52 -0.91 -19.77
C PRO A 178 -8.72 -1.01 -18.25
N LEU A 179 -9.28 -2.14 -17.81
CA LEU A 179 -9.36 -2.45 -16.38
C LEU A 179 -7.95 -2.58 -15.80
N PRO A 180 -7.70 -2.07 -14.58
CA PRO A 180 -6.43 -2.31 -13.91
C PRO A 180 -6.27 -3.80 -13.60
N ILE A 181 -5.03 -4.29 -13.71
CA ILE A 181 -4.65 -5.63 -13.27
C ILE A 181 -4.41 -5.56 -11.77
N ILE A 182 -5.12 -6.40 -11.02
CA ILE A 182 -5.02 -6.49 -9.56
C ILE A 182 -4.51 -7.88 -9.23
N LYS A 183 -3.37 -7.93 -8.53
CA LYS A 183 -2.78 -9.16 -8.02
C LYS A 183 -2.72 -9.09 -6.50
N VAL A 184 -3.48 -9.95 -5.85
CA VAL A 184 -3.40 -10.18 -4.40
C VAL A 184 -2.75 -11.54 -4.25
N VAL A 185 -1.60 -11.59 -3.58
CA VAL A 185 -0.73 -12.78 -3.43
C VAL A 185 -0.44 -12.99 -1.97
#